data_AF-A0A9D6UN80-F1
#
_entry.id   AF-A0A9D6UN80-F1
#
_cell.length_a   1.000
_cell.length_b   1.000
_cell.length_c   1.000
_cell.angle_alpha   90.00
_cell.angle_beta   90.00
_cell.angle_gamma   90.00
#
_symmetry.space_group_name_H-M   'P 1'
#
loop_
_entity.id
_entity.type
_entity.pdbx_description
1 polymer ?
#
loop_
_entity_poly.entity_id
_entity_poly.type
_entity_poly.pdbx_seq_one_letter_code
_entity_poly.pdbx_strand_id
1 'polypeptide(L)' 'MDGRVDINLVKDKKIRELNREFRKKDKPTDVLAFSYGGAQVIIGDVIISRDTAR' A
#
# COMPACT_ATOMS: atom_id res chain seq x y z
N MET A 1 7.04 -13.35 17.76
CA MET A 1 6.02 -12.29 17.85
C MET A 1 5.32 -12.27 16.53
N ASP A 2 4.00 -12.44 16.54
CA ASP A 2 3.19 -12.41 15.32
C ASP A 2 2.68 -10.99 15.09
N GLY A 3 2.63 -10.56 13.84
CA GLY A 3 2.11 -9.26 13.43
C GLY A 3 1.12 -9.43 12.28
N ARG A 4 0.18 -8.51 12.16
CA ARG A 4 -0.87 -8.48 11.13
C ARG A 4 -0.66 -7.30 10.19
N VAL A 5 -0.99 -7.50 8.93
CA VAL A 5 -1.05 -6.42 7.94
C VAL A 5 -2.42 -6.39 7.31
N ASP A 6 -2.91 -5.20 7.01
CA ASP A 6 -4.17 -5.02 6.31
C ASP A 6 -3.91 -4.90 4.81
N ILE A 7 -4.64 -5.67 4.01
CA ILE A 7 -4.53 -5.68 2.56
C ILE A 7 -5.69 -4.91 1.95
N ASN A 8 -5.37 -3.88 1.17
CA ASN A 8 -6.34 -3.05 0.46
C ASN A 8 -6.23 -3.28 -1.04
N LEU A 9 -7.26 -3.84 -1.65
CA LEU A 9 -7.37 -4.01 -3.10
C LEU A 9 -8.06 -2.80 -3.73
N VAL A 10 -7.34 -2.05 -4.56
CA VAL A 10 -7.83 -0.79 -5.14
C VAL A 10 -7.69 -0.76 -6.66
N LYS A 11 -8.26 0.27 -7.29
CA LYS A 11 -8.04 0.58 -8.70
C LYS A 11 -6.82 1.49 -8.89
N ASP A 12 -6.32 1.58 -10.13
CA ASP A 12 -5.15 2.38 -10.49
C ASP A 12 -5.24 3.85 -10.07
N LYS A 13 -6.44 4.44 -10.16
CA LYS A 13 -6.67 5.83 -9.73
C LYS A 13 -6.20 6.05 -8.29
N LYS A 14 -6.58 5.16 -7.38
CA LYS A 14 -6.28 5.31 -5.95
C LYS A 14 -4.79 5.05 -5.67
N ILE A 15 -4.20 4.00 -6.26
CA ILE A 15 -2.78 3.72 -6.02
C ILE A 15 -1.88 4.80 -6.63
N ARG A 16 -2.26 5.39 -7.77
CA ARG A 16 -1.54 6.53 -8.38
C ARG A 16 -1.56 7.76 -7.48
N GLU A 17 -2.72 8.09 -6.89
CA GLU A 17 -2.85 9.19 -5.92
C GLU A 17 -1.87 8.98 -4.75
N LEU A 18 -1.84 7.78 -4.16
CA LEU A 18 -0.94 7.44 -3.05
C LEU A 18 0.54 7.44 -3.47
N ASN A 19 0.87 6.92 -4.65
CA ASN A 19 2.24 6.88 -5.15
C ASN A 19 2.78 8.31 -5.40
N ARG A 20 1.92 9.21 -5.89
CA ARG A 20 2.25 10.62 -6.03
C ARG A 20 2.47 11.28 -4.68
N GLU A 21 1.57 11.06 -3.73
CA GLU A 21 1.61 11.69 -2.41
C GLU A 21 2.84 11.25 -1.59
N PHE A 22 3.02 9.95 -1.42
CA PHE A 22 3.99 9.37 -0.48
C PHE A 22 5.33 9.00 -1.12
N ARG A 23 5.37 8.77 -2.44
CA ARG A 23 6.60 8.37 -3.16
C ARG A 23 7.04 9.38 -4.23
N LYS A 24 6.29 10.47 -4.41
CA LYS A 24 6.52 11.51 -5.43
C LYS A 24 6.56 10.96 -6.86
N LYS A 25 5.80 9.89 -7.12
CA LYS A 25 5.69 9.24 -8.44
C LYS A 25 4.24 9.33 -8.94
N ASP A 26 3.96 10.20 -9.92
CA ASP A 26 2.61 10.34 -10.49
C ASP A 26 2.30 9.26 -11.55
N LYS A 27 2.38 7.99 -11.13
CA LYS A 27 2.01 6.83 -11.94
C LYS A 27 1.46 5.70 -11.05
N PRO A 28 0.60 4.81 -11.57
CA PRO A 28 0.23 3.61 -10.83
C PRO A 28 1.46 2.73 -10.56
N THR A 29 1.32 1.80 -9.62
CA THR A 29 2.30 0.77 -9.27
C THR A 29 1.53 -0.45 -8.78
N ASP A 30 2.15 -1.62 -8.82
CA ASP A 30 1.51 -2.88 -8.47
C ASP A 30 1.15 -2.90 -6.97
N VAL A 31 2.09 -2.45 -6.13
CA VAL A 31 1.97 -2.46 -4.67
C VAL A 31 2.61 -1.22 -4.02
N LEU A 32 2.00 -0.76 -2.92
CA LEU A 32 2.59 0.16 -1.94
C LEU A 32 2.47 -0.45 -0.54
N ALA A 33 3.52 -0.37 0.26
CA ALA A 33 3.52 -0.78 1.66
C ALA A 33 3.82 0.41 2.58
N PHE A 34 3.06 0.51 3.67
CA PHE A 34 3.22 1.51 4.73
C PHE A 34 3.41 0.81 6.06
N SER A 35 4.49 1.13 6.78
CA SER A 35 4.77 0.55 8.10
C SER A 35 4.36 1.53 9.20
N TYR A 36 3.79 1.00 10.28
CA TYR A 36 3.39 1.79 11.46
C TYR A 36 4.43 1.80 12.59
N GLY A 37 5.53 1.04 12.48
CA GLY A 37 6.56 0.94 13.52
C GLY A 37 6.24 -0.10 14.61
N GLY A 38 7.07 -0.13 15.67
CA GLY A 38 7.14 -1.23 16.64
C GLY A 38 6.24 -1.13 17.88
N ALA A 39 5.75 -2.30 18.32
CA ALA A 39 4.89 -2.63 19.49
C ALA A 39 3.37 -2.80 19.23
N GLN A 40 2.91 -2.71 17.99
CA GLN A 40 1.50 -2.93 17.64
C GLN A 40 1.27 -4.32 17.02
N VAL A 41 0.06 -4.88 17.21
CA VAL A 41 -0.36 -6.13 16.56
C VAL A 41 -0.55 -5.92 15.06
N ILE A 42 -1.05 -4.75 14.63
CA ILE A 42 -1.11 -4.36 13.22
C ILE A 42 0.14 -3.55 12.91
N ILE A 43 0.96 -4.04 11.98
CA ILE A 43 2.29 -3.50 11.71
C ILE A 43 2.36 -2.64 10.44
N GLY A 44 1.27 -2.58 9.67
CA GLY A 44 1.18 -1.78 8.47
C GLY A 44 0.07 -2.18 7.51
N ASP A 45 0.03 -1.44 6.40
CA ASP A 45 -0.88 -1.66 5.28
C ASP A 45 -0.12 -2.05 4.02
N VAL A 46 -0.73 -2.94 3.24
CA VAL A 46 -0.31 -3.26 1.87
C VAL A 46 -1.46 -2.91 0.91
N ILE A 47 -1.22 -1.96 0.02
CA ILE A 47 -2.18 -1.52 -0.99
C ILE A 47 -1.76 -2.13 -2.32
N ILE A 48 -2.65 -2.88 -2.96
CA ILE A 48 -2.39 -3.57 -4.23
C ILE A 48 -3.38 -3.04 -5.27
N SER A 49 -2.87 -2.65 -6.45
CA SER A 49 -3.75 -2.32 -7.57
C SER A 49 -4.22 -3.59 -8.27
N ARG A 50 -5.52 -3.75 -8.37
CA ARG A 50 -6.15 -4.83 -9.14
C ARG A 50 -5.98 -4.68 -10.65
N ASP A 51 -5.75 -3.47 -11.13
CA ASP A 51 -5.67 -3.17 -12.56
C ASP A 51 -4.22 -3.32 -13.08
N THR A 52 -3.24 -3.04 -12.22
CA THR A 52 -1.80 -3.09 -12.56
C THR A 52 -1.12 -4.41 -12.14
N ALA A 53 -1.49 -5.01 -11.00
CA ALA A 53 -0.85 -6.24 -10.52
C ALA A 53 -1.09 -7.42 -11.48
N ARG A 54 -0.06 -8.26 -11.66
CA ARG A 54 -0.05 -9.42 -12.57
C ARG A 54 0.18 -10.72 -11.82
#